data_AF-A0A2V1B2V5-F1
#
_entry.id   AF-A0A2V1B2V5-F1
#
_cell.length_a   1.000
_cell.length_b   1.000
_cell.length_c   1.000
_cell.angle_alpha   90.00
_cell.angle_beta   90.00
_cell.angle_gamma   90.00
#
_symmetry.space_group_name_H-M   'P 1'
#
loop_
_entity.id
_entity.type
_entity.pdbx_description
1 polymer ?
#
loop_
_entity_poly.entity_id
_entity_poly.type
_entity_poly.pdbx_seq_one_letter_code
_entity_poly.pdbx_strand_id
1 'polypeptide(L)'
;TNVISLASTSRKRGIAYNDAAFVSSFSRFPKVSWAYNWADVTVDIPPGIEYVPMLWGLGKQIEDWHSHAENAIMSDTTHLLAFNEPDLTSQANLTVDTAVAGYLEHMEPFAGKVKLGSPAVTNGGGHMGLSWLKDFLLGCSSCTVDFVAIHWYN
;
A
#
# COMPACT_ATOMS: atom_id res chain seq x y z
N THR A 1 -29.93 10.25 -29.29
CA THR A 1 -28.46 10.38 -29.14
C THR A 1 -27.98 9.23 -28.28
N ASN A 2 -27.33 8.23 -28.88
CA ASN A 2 -26.77 7.11 -28.13
C ASN A 2 -25.50 7.58 -27.43
N VAL A 3 -25.56 7.72 -26.11
CA VAL A 3 -24.36 7.88 -25.29
C VAL A 3 -23.72 6.50 -25.22
N ILE A 4 -22.72 6.27 -26.06
CA ILE A 4 -21.82 5.13 -25.90
C ILE A 4 -21.09 5.39 -24.59
N SER A 5 -21.48 4.69 -23.53
CA SER A 5 -20.65 4.58 -22.33
C SER A 5 -19.35 3.93 -22.77
N LEU A 6 -18.28 4.73 -22.88
CA LEU A 6 -16.93 4.20 -22.99
C LEU A 6 -16.74 3.30 -21.78
N ALA A 7 -16.66 1.98 -22.00
CA ALA A 7 -16.31 1.06 -20.95
C ALA A 7 -15.06 1.61 -20.25
N SER A 8 -15.21 1.97 -18.96
CA SER A 8 -14.10 2.44 -18.14
C SER A 8 -12.99 1.41 -18.27
N THR A 9 -11.92 1.77 -18.97
CA THR A 9 -10.78 0.88 -19.13
C THR A 9 -10.20 0.69 -17.74
N SER A 10 -10.34 -0.52 -17.19
CA SER A 10 -9.89 -0.82 -15.84
C SER A 10 -8.39 -0.53 -15.72
N ARG A 11 -8.03 0.54 -14.97
CA ARG A 11 -6.65 0.95 -14.69
C ARG A 11 -6.18 0.34 -13.36
N LYS A 12 -6.07 -0.98 -13.32
CA LYS A 12 -5.65 -1.73 -12.12
C LYS A 12 -4.16 -2.03 -12.07
N ARG A 13 -3.45 -1.93 -13.21
CA ARG A 13 -2.05 -2.37 -13.31
C ARG A 13 -1.14 -1.33 -12.66
N GLY A 14 -0.33 -1.77 -11.70
CA GLY A 14 0.70 -0.96 -11.05
C GLY A 14 2.12 -1.35 -11.47
N ILE A 15 3.09 -0.54 -11.06
CA ILE A 15 4.53 -0.80 -11.19
C ILE A 15 5.13 -0.94 -9.79
N ALA A 16 5.67 -2.11 -9.47
CA ALA A 16 6.54 -2.29 -8.31
C ALA A 16 7.99 -2.05 -8.73
N TYR A 17 8.73 -1.14 -8.10
CA TYR A 17 10.08 -0.76 -8.54
C TYR A 17 11.04 -0.48 -7.38
N ASN A 18 12.34 -0.51 -7.68
CA ASN A 18 13.39 0.05 -6.81
C ASN A 18 14.03 1.29 -7.45
N ASP A 19 14.19 1.29 -8.78
CA ASP A 19 14.75 2.40 -9.54
C ASP A 19 13.64 3.11 -10.33
N ALA A 20 13.37 4.36 -9.98
CA ALA A 20 12.32 5.19 -10.56
C ALA A 20 12.55 5.47 -12.07
N ALA A 21 13.79 5.39 -12.55
CA ALA A 21 14.10 5.63 -13.97
C ALA A 21 13.34 4.65 -14.89
N PHE A 22 13.08 3.43 -14.41
CA PHE A 22 12.35 2.43 -15.18
C PHE A 22 10.83 2.64 -15.20
N VAL A 23 10.26 3.44 -14.30
CA VAL A 23 8.80 3.74 -14.28
C VAL A 23 8.39 4.41 -15.59
N SER A 24 9.23 5.32 -16.11
CA SER A 24 9.01 6.03 -17.38
C SER A 24 8.87 5.11 -18.61
N SER A 25 9.48 3.92 -18.58
CA SER A 25 9.37 2.93 -19.65
C SER A 25 7.94 2.41 -19.85
N PHE A 26 7.09 2.63 -18.84
CA PHE A 26 5.70 2.17 -18.84
C PHE A 26 4.69 3.29 -19.12
N SER A 27 5.11 4.55 -19.25
CA SER A 27 4.20 5.70 -19.46
C SER A 27 3.36 5.62 -20.73
N ARG A 28 3.81 4.85 -21.73
CA ARG A 28 3.06 4.60 -22.98
C ARG A 28 1.91 3.60 -22.83
N PHE A 29 1.79 2.92 -21.69
CA PHE A 29 0.77 1.90 -21.47
C PHE A 29 -0.41 2.49 -20.67
N PRO A 30 -1.54 2.83 -21.32
CA PRO A 30 -2.64 3.56 -20.68
C PRO A 30 -3.35 2.79 -19.55
N LYS A 31 -3.10 1.47 -19.44
CA LYS A 31 -3.63 0.62 -18.38
C LYS A 31 -2.82 0.67 -17.09
N VAL A 32 -1.62 1.24 -17.14
CA VAL A 32 -0.76 1.46 -15.97
C VAL A 32 -1.15 2.81 -15.36
N SER A 33 -1.34 2.84 -14.04
CA SER A 33 -1.93 4.01 -13.37
C SER A 33 -1.32 4.35 -12.03
N TRP A 34 -0.58 3.43 -11.42
CA TRP A 34 0.00 3.63 -10.11
C TRP A 34 1.33 2.91 -9.97
N ALA A 35 2.13 3.29 -8.99
CA ALA A 35 3.42 2.71 -8.69
C ALA A 35 3.72 2.75 -7.18
N TYR A 36 4.54 1.82 -6.71
CA TYR A 36 5.05 1.77 -5.33
C TYR A 36 6.44 1.13 -5.32
N ASN A 37 7.22 1.40 -4.26
CA ASN A 37 8.63 0.99 -4.17
C ASN A 37 9.03 0.42 -2.79
N TRP A 38 8.07 -0.08 -2.02
CA TRP A 38 8.28 -0.54 -0.64
C TRP A 38 8.81 0.54 0.33
N ALA A 39 8.72 1.81 -0.05
CA ALA A 39 9.13 2.95 0.76
C ALA A 39 7.99 3.97 0.90
N ASP A 40 8.22 4.98 1.72
CA ASP A 40 7.30 6.08 2.00
C ASP A 40 7.51 7.29 1.09
N VAL A 41 8.67 7.38 0.43
CA VAL A 41 8.99 8.45 -0.52
C VAL A 41 9.49 7.91 -1.86
N THR A 42 9.31 8.74 -2.88
CA THR A 42 9.91 8.50 -4.18
C THR A 42 10.39 9.77 -4.85
N VAL A 43 11.22 9.59 -5.87
CA VAL A 43 11.64 10.63 -6.81
C VAL A 43 10.80 10.52 -8.09
N ASP A 44 10.84 11.57 -8.91
CA ASP A 44 10.34 11.66 -10.30
C ASP A 44 9.42 10.52 -10.78
N ILE A 45 8.12 10.68 -10.54
CA ILE A 45 7.09 9.81 -11.11
C ILE A 45 6.49 10.47 -12.36
N PRO A 46 6.37 9.74 -13.48
CA PRO A 46 5.77 10.29 -14.69
C PRO A 46 4.35 10.80 -14.45
N PRO A 47 3.95 11.92 -15.09
CA PRO A 47 2.58 12.42 -15.00
C PRO A 47 1.55 11.34 -15.37
N GLY A 48 0.47 11.26 -14.58
CA GLY A 48 -0.63 10.30 -14.79
C GLY A 48 -0.40 8.91 -14.18
N ILE A 49 0.71 8.71 -13.47
CA ILE A 49 0.97 7.58 -12.57
C ILE A 49 0.92 8.10 -11.13
N GLU A 50 0.03 7.53 -10.32
CA GLU A 50 -0.04 7.79 -8.88
C GLU A 50 1.12 7.07 -8.17
N TYR A 51 1.81 7.75 -7.24
CA TYR A 51 2.70 7.07 -6.30
C TYR A 51 1.95 6.72 -5.03
N VAL A 52 2.07 5.47 -4.58
CA VAL A 52 1.43 4.96 -3.37
C VAL A 52 2.50 4.68 -2.31
N PRO A 53 2.67 5.55 -1.30
CA PRO A 53 3.58 5.34 -0.18
C PRO A 53 3.25 4.09 0.63
N MET A 54 4.28 3.48 1.21
CA MET A 54 4.17 2.33 2.10
C MET A 54 4.86 2.60 3.44
N LEU A 55 4.13 2.43 4.55
CA LEU A 55 4.74 2.25 5.85
C LEU A 55 5.22 0.81 5.97
N TRP A 56 6.47 0.56 5.57
CA TRP A 56 6.99 -0.80 5.41
C TRP A 56 6.95 -1.63 6.71
N GLY A 57 7.20 -1.01 7.86
CA GLY A 57 7.20 -1.64 9.18
C GLY A 57 7.38 -0.62 10.28
N LEU A 58 7.49 -1.07 11.53
CA LEU A 58 7.50 -0.21 12.72
C LEU A 58 8.92 0.07 13.26
N GLY A 59 9.91 0.07 12.36
CA GLY A 59 11.29 0.47 12.66
C GLY A 59 11.52 1.95 12.40
N LYS A 60 12.71 2.32 11.92
CA LYS A 60 13.08 3.71 11.54
C LYS A 60 12.08 4.41 10.62
N GLN A 61 11.28 3.64 9.87
CA GLN A 61 10.30 4.15 8.92
C GLN A 61 9.20 5.00 9.58
N ILE A 62 8.94 4.82 10.88
CA ILE A 62 7.91 5.61 11.57
C ILE A 62 8.34 7.05 11.83
N GLU A 63 9.64 7.36 11.82
CA GLU A 63 10.18 8.67 12.22
C GLU A 63 9.63 9.80 11.34
N ASP A 64 9.58 9.59 10.03
CA ASP A 64 9.13 10.58 9.06
C ASP A 64 7.78 10.26 8.41
N TRP A 65 7.20 9.08 8.71
CA TRP A 65 6.02 8.54 8.02
C TRP A 65 4.87 9.54 7.92
N HIS A 66 4.48 10.17 9.03
CA HIS A 66 3.33 11.09 9.01
C HIS A 66 3.56 12.27 8.07
N SER A 67 4.78 12.83 8.08
CA SER A 67 5.13 13.94 7.20
C SER A 67 5.17 13.51 5.73
N HIS A 68 5.70 12.33 5.45
CA HIS A 68 5.78 11.78 4.09
C HIS A 68 4.40 11.44 3.53
N ALA A 69 3.53 10.84 4.34
CA ALA A 69 2.15 10.55 3.97
C ALA A 69 1.35 11.83 3.70
N GLU A 70 1.42 12.86 4.56
CA GLU A 70 0.75 14.15 4.31
C GLU A 70 1.29 14.83 3.04
N ASN A 71 2.61 14.80 2.81
CA ASN A 71 3.20 15.35 1.59
C ASN A 71 2.73 14.61 0.32
N ALA A 72 2.59 13.29 0.39
CA ALA A 72 2.05 12.49 -0.71
C ALA A 72 0.57 12.80 -0.97
N ILE A 73 -0.23 13.02 0.09
CA ILE A 73 -1.64 13.42 -0.03
C ILE A 73 -1.76 14.79 -0.70
N MET A 74 -0.91 15.75 -0.31
CA MET A 74 -0.82 17.05 -0.99
C MET A 74 -0.34 16.95 -2.44
N SER A 75 0.30 15.84 -2.79
CA SER A 75 0.75 15.51 -4.15
C SER A 75 -0.18 14.52 -4.86
N ASP A 76 -1.46 14.54 -4.49
CA ASP A 76 -2.57 13.78 -5.10
C ASP A 76 -2.48 12.25 -4.97
N THR A 77 -1.74 11.69 -3.99
CA THR A 77 -1.96 10.26 -3.66
C THR A 77 -3.37 10.07 -3.12
N THR A 78 -4.00 8.97 -3.53
CA THR A 78 -5.33 8.56 -3.06
C THR A 78 -5.29 7.28 -2.23
N HIS A 79 -4.10 6.67 -2.06
CA HIS A 79 -3.89 5.44 -1.32
C HIS A 79 -2.62 5.49 -0.46
N LEU A 80 -2.64 4.77 0.67
CA LEU A 80 -1.46 4.42 1.46
C LEU A 80 -1.44 2.91 1.70
N LEU A 81 -0.24 2.32 1.66
CA LEU A 81 0.00 0.92 1.96
C LEU A 81 0.58 0.77 3.38
N ALA A 82 0.12 -0.25 4.11
CA ALA A 82 0.68 -0.61 5.41
C ALA A 82 1.78 -1.68 5.27
N PHE A 83 2.10 -2.32 6.39
CA PHE A 83 3.31 -3.12 6.62
C PHE A 83 3.54 -4.22 5.57
N ASN A 84 4.79 -4.39 5.18
CA ASN A 84 5.22 -5.37 4.19
C ASN A 84 5.58 -6.71 4.84
N GLU A 85 4.80 -7.74 4.51
CA GLU A 85 5.01 -9.13 4.96
C GLU A 85 5.25 -9.21 6.47
N PRO A 86 4.34 -8.65 7.30
CA PRO A 86 4.49 -8.70 8.77
C PRO A 86 4.52 -10.14 9.29
N ASP A 87 3.96 -11.08 8.53
CA ASP A 87 3.94 -12.51 8.79
C ASP A 87 5.28 -13.22 8.50
N LEU A 88 6.27 -12.55 7.91
CA LEU A 88 7.57 -13.14 7.56
C LEU A 88 8.72 -12.52 8.36
N THR A 89 9.55 -13.37 8.98
CA THR A 89 10.62 -12.95 9.90
C THR A 89 11.73 -12.13 9.27
N SER A 90 11.94 -12.26 7.96
CA SER A 90 12.94 -11.49 7.21
C SER A 90 12.42 -10.13 6.69
N GLN A 91 11.18 -9.77 7.00
CA GLN A 91 10.49 -8.58 6.51
C GLN A 91 10.05 -7.71 7.68
N ALA A 92 8.84 -7.14 7.68
CA ALA A 92 8.39 -6.30 8.78
C ALA A 92 8.33 -7.06 10.12
N ASN A 93 8.11 -8.38 10.08
CA ASN A 93 8.18 -9.28 11.23
C ASN A 93 7.43 -8.74 12.47
N LEU A 94 6.11 -8.63 12.34
CA LEU A 94 5.25 -8.06 13.38
C LEU A 94 4.30 -9.15 13.90
N THR A 95 4.14 -9.17 15.23
CA THR A 95 3.01 -9.87 15.82
C THR A 95 1.71 -9.15 15.42
N VAL A 96 0.58 -9.87 15.47
CA VAL A 96 -0.73 -9.27 15.19
C VAL A 96 -0.98 -8.07 16.12
N ASP A 97 -0.77 -8.22 17.43
CA ASP A 97 -1.01 -7.15 18.40
C ASP A 97 -0.15 -5.90 18.13
N THR A 98 1.13 -6.10 17.80
CA THR A 98 2.04 -5.01 17.44
C THR A 98 1.58 -4.32 16.14
N ALA A 99 1.14 -5.08 15.14
CA ALA A 99 0.62 -4.51 13.90
C ALA A 99 -0.69 -3.76 14.11
N VAL A 100 -1.60 -4.25 14.96
CA VAL A 100 -2.84 -3.55 15.32
C VAL A 100 -2.54 -2.20 15.96
N ALA A 101 -1.66 -2.18 16.97
CA ALA A 101 -1.26 -0.94 17.64
C ALA A 101 -0.61 0.06 16.67
N GLY A 102 0.35 -0.40 15.87
CA GLY A 102 1.02 0.44 14.88
C GLY A 102 0.11 0.94 13.78
N TYR A 103 -0.90 0.16 13.37
CA TYR A 103 -1.86 0.59 12.35
C TYR A 103 -2.77 1.70 12.90
N LEU A 104 -3.27 1.55 14.13
CA LEU A 104 -4.06 2.58 14.80
C LEU A 104 -3.27 3.87 15.01
N GLU A 105 -1.98 3.76 15.33
CA GLU A 105 -1.14 4.93 15.56
C GLU A 105 -0.75 5.63 14.26
N HIS A 106 -0.36 4.88 13.23
CA HIS A 106 0.32 5.44 12.05
C HIS A 106 -0.51 5.44 10.77
N MET A 107 -1.51 4.57 10.63
CA MET A 107 -2.36 4.51 9.43
C MET A 107 -3.71 5.18 9.65
N GLU A 108 -4.38 4.89 10.78
CA GLU A 108 -5.73 5.41 11.08
C GLU A 108 -5.86 6.94 11.03
N PRO A 109 -4.86 7.77 11.37
CA PRO A 109 -4.96 9.22 11.23
C PRO A 109 -5.19 9.72 9.80
N PHE A 110 -5.02 8.85 8.79
CA PHE A 110 -5.28 9.13 7.38
C PHE A 110 -6.64 8.62 6.88
N ALA A 111 -7.40 7.94 7.73
CA ALA A 111 -8.73 7.44 7.39
C ALA A 111 -9.65 8.59 6.94
N GLY A 112 -10.35 8.38 5.83
CA GLY A 112 -11.22 9.38 5.22
C GLY A 112 -10.51 10.50 4.45
N LYS A 113 -9.17 10.62 4.54
CA LYS A 113 -8.37 11.48 3.64
C LYS A 113 -7.99 10.73 2.37
N VAL A 114 -7.57 9.48 2.53
CA VAL A 114 -7.15 8.55 1.47
C VAL A 114 -7.59 7.13 1.83
N LYS A 115 -7.49 6.21 0.87
CA LYS A 115 -7.79 4.80 1.11
C LYS A 115 -6.62 4.11 1.77
N LEU A 116 -6.91 3.33 2.81
CA LEU A 116 -5.89 2.62 3.59
C LEU A 116 -5.87 1.13 3.24
N GLY A 117 -4.68 0.64 2.89
CA GLY A 117 -4.45 -0.78 2.62
C GLY A 117 -4.13 -1.55 3.88
N SER A 118 -4.61 -2.79 3.97
CA SER A 118 -4.17 -3.74 5.01
C SER A 118 -2.65 -3.94 4.94
N PRO A 119 -2.03 -4.50 6.00
CA PRO A 119 -0.71 -5.09 5.86
C PRO A 119 -0.69 -6.13 4.73
N ALA A 120 0.39 -6.15 3.95
CA ALA A 120 0.56 -7.01 2.79
C ALA A 120 1.17 -8.35 3.21
N VAL A 121 0.36 -9.38 3.35
CA VAL A 121 0.81 -10.70 3.81
C VAL A 121 1.37 -11.57 2.68
N THR A 122 2.26 -12.52 3.03
CA THR A 122 2.76 -13.54 2.07
C THR A 122 1.67 -14.53 1.64
N ASN A 123 1.99 -15.46 0.72
CA ASN A 123 1.17 -16.66 0.47
C ASN A 123 1.57 -17.88 1.34
N GLY A 124 2.24 -17.64 2.48
CA GLY A 124 2.65 -18.68 3.42
C GLY A 124 1.49 -19.44 4.06
N GLY A 125 1.77 -20.66 4.53
CA GLY A 125 0.80 -21.51 5.24
C GLY A 125 0.83 -21.34 6.76
N GLY A 126 -0.07 -22.05 7.45
CA GLY A 126 -0.11 -22.06 8.91
C GLY A 126 -0.56 -20.72 9.48
N HIS A 127 0.27 -20.09 10.32
CA HIS A 127 0.01 -18.80 10.95
C HIS A 127 0.37 -17.61 10.06
N MET A 128 0.96 -17.83 8.89
CA MET A 128 1.31 -16.80 7.93
C MET A 128 0.15 -16.51 6.96
N GLY A 129 0.35 -15.56 6.05
CA GLY A 129 -0.54 -15.29 4.94
C GLY A 129 -1.95 -14.90 5.40
N LEU A 130 -2.95 -15.51 4.78
CA LEU A 130 -4.36 -15.18 5.05
C LEU A 130 -4.79 -15.48 6.50
N SER A 131 -4.12 -16.40 7.20
CA SER A 131 -4.39 -16.64 8.63
C SER A 131 -3.97 -15.42 9.47
N TRP A 132 -2.75 -14.92 9.25
CA TRP A 132 -2.25 -13.72 9.93
C TRP A 132 -3.15 -12.52 9.63
N LEU A 133 -3.52 -12.31 8.37
CA LEU A 133 -4.37 -11.20 7.96
C LEU A 133 -5.76 -11.26 8.61
N LYS A 134 -6.35 -12.46 8.69
CA LYS A 134 -7.64 -12.66 9.37
C LYS A 134 -7.54 -12.25 10.84
N ASP A 135 -6.49 -12.67 11.53
CA ASP A 135 -6.30 -12.36 12.94
C ASP A 135 -6.07 -10.86 13.16
N PHE A 136 -5.35 -10.18 12.26
CA PHE A 136 -5.22 -8.72 12.24
C PHE A 136 -6.57 -8.01 12.08
N LEU A 137 -7.40 -8.41 11.10
CA LEU A 137 -8.70 -7.80 10.86
C LEU A 137 -9.69 -8.04 12.01
N LEU A 138 -9.60 -9.19 12.69
CA LEU A 138 -10.39 -9.46 13.90
C LEU A 138 -9.88 -8.67 15.12
N GLY A 139 -8.56 -8.51 15.22
CA GLY A 139 -7.90 -7.80 16.31
C GLY A 139 -8.07 -6.27 16.25
N CYS A 140 -8.33 -5.69 15.08
CA CYS A 140 -8.51 -4.26 14.92
C CYS A 140 -9.92 -3.84 14.50
N SER A 141 -10.88 -3.96 15.42
CA SER A 141 -12.27 -3.56 15.16
C SER A 141 -12.46 -2.07 14.89
N SER A 142 -11.50 -1.23 15.26
CA SER A 142 -11.48 0.21 15.03
C SER A 142 -10.58 0.65 13.87
N CYS A 143 -9.93 -0.28 13.16
CA CYS A 143 -9.13 0.09 11.98
C CYS A 143 -10.03 0.33 10.77
N THR A 144 -9.74 1.38 10.03
CA THR A 144 -10.23 1.60 8.67
C THR A 144 -9.33 0.87 7.68
N VAL A 145 -9.87 -0.13 7.00
CA VAL A 145 -9.19 -0.89 5.94
C VAL A 145 -10.08 -0.86 4.68
N ASP A 146 -9.68 -0.05 3.69
CA ASP A 146 -10.43 0.14 2.44
C ASP A 146 -10.13 -0.94 1.41
N PHE A 147 -8.94 -1.52 1.47
CA PHE A 147 -8.54 -2.61 0.57
C PHE A 147 -7.54 -3.56 1.25
N VAL A 148 -7.54 -4.80 0.78
CA VAL A 148 -6.64 -5.85 1.27
C VAL A 148 -5.46 -5.99 0.32
N ALA A 149 -4.24 -5.94 0.86
CA ALA A 149 -3.00 -6.21 0.16
C ALA A 149 -2.53 -7.65 0.45
N ILE A 150 -2.14 -8.38 -0.61
CA ILE A 150 -1.60 -9.75 -0.52
C ILE A 150 -0.48 -9.94 -1.54
N HIS A 151 0.47 -10.79 -1.21
CA HIS A 151 1.48 -11.28 -2.14
C HIS A 151 1.28 -12.76 -2.45
N TRP A 152 1.67 -13.15 -3.66
CA TRP A 152 1.67 -14.54 -4.07
C TRP A 152 2.87 -14.81 -4.98
N TYR A 153 3.69 -15.78 -4.59
CA TYR A 153 4.87 -16.24 -5.31
C TYR A 153 4.84 -17.77 -5.45
N ASN A 154 5.27 -18.29 -6.61
CA ASN A 154 5.29 -19.74 -6.93
C ASN A 154 6.37 -20.07 -7.96
#